data_AF-A0A2D4WSP8-F1
#
_entry.id   AF-A0A2D4WSP8-F1
#
_cell.length_a   1.000
_cell.length_b   1.000
_cell.length_c   1.000
_cell.angle_alpha   90.00
_cell.angle_beta   90.00
_cell.angle_gamma   90.00
#
_symmetry.space_group_name_H-M   'P 1'
#
loop_
_entity.id
_entity.type
_entity.pdbx_description
1 polymer ?
#
loop_
_entity_poly.entity_id
_entity_poly.type
_entity_poly.pdbx_seq_one_letter_code
_entity_poly.pdbx_strand_id
1 'polypeptide(L)'
;MAKTRTSFLCDDCGAVQAQWAGRCPECSAWDTLVAFNEPASGGGAAGTRSVTAVQAAAGAAEDSVALPIDAIGVGDVPRLPTSIEEFDRVLGGGFVPGAAILLGGDPGVGKSTLLMQVAGSLAGGGHRVLYASSEESAAQVRLRADRLGAIPSVAEKDDQNLYVLAETDLGRILEEAVRLKPHLLLIDSIQMTWVGSAGGGAGGGAEGSRSGAG
;
A
#
# COMPACT_ATOMS: atom_id res chain seq x y z
N MET A 1 30.89 -15.37 19.57
CA MET A 1 29.60 -15.92 20.04
C MET A 1 28.74 -14.75 20.47
N ALA A 2 27.81 -14.29 19.63
CA ALA A 2 26.93 -13.19 19.99
C ALA A 2 25.90 -13.69 21.02
N LYS A 3 25.82 -13.04 22.19
CA LYS A 3 24.84 -13.37 23.22
C LYS A 3 23.47 -12.87 22.74
N THR A 4 22.53 -13.77 22.47
CA THR A 4 21.13 -13.42 22.28
C THR A 4 20.60 -12.80 23.57
N ARG A 5 20.15 -11.55 23.50
CA ARG A 5 19.49 -10.88 24.62
C ARG A 5 17.99 -11.10 24.46
N THR A 6 17.39 -11.81 25.40
CA THR A 6 15.94 -11.98 25.44
C THR A 6 15.31 -10.74 26.08
N SER A 7 14.33 -10.17 25.40
CA SER A 7 13.46 -9.10 25.87
C SER A 7 12.01 -9.60 25.87
N PHE A 8 11.07 -8.84 26.44
CA PHE A 8 9.66 -9.22 26.54
C PHE A 8 8.79 -8.09 25.99
N LEU A 9 7.99 -8.36 24.97
CA LEU A 9 7.10 -7.40 24.32
C LEU A 9 5.66 -7.61 24.81
N CYS A 10 4.98 -6.53 25.18
CA CYS A 10 3.56 -6.57 25.51
C CYS A 10 2.71 -6.61 24.23
N ASP A 11 1.90 -7.65 24.04
CA ASP A 11 1.02 -7.81 22.88
C ASP A 11 -0.09 -6.72 22.81
N ASP A 12 -0.50 -6.19 23.97
CA ASP A 12 -1.56 -5.18 24.06
C ASP A 12 -1.10 -3.74 23.78
N CYS A 13 0.11 -3.37 24.21
CA CYS A 13 0.57 -1.97 24.16
C CYS A 13 1.95 -1.77 23.52
N GLY A 14 2.64 -2.84 23.13
CA GLY A 14 3.95 -2.77 22.50
C GLY A 14 5.11 -2.39 23.43
N ALA A 15 4.88 -2.28 24.73
CA ALA A 15 5.96 -1.98 25.70
C ALA A 15 7.00 -3.10 25.73
N VAL A 16 8.28 -2.74 25.72
CA VAL A 16 9.41 -3.68 25.79
C VAL A 16 10.02 -3.70 27.19
N GLN A 17 10.15 -4.89 27.77
CA GLN A 17 10.70 -5.12 29.10
C GLN A 17 11.95 -6.00 29.02
N ALA A 18 12.95 -5.72 29.85
CA ALA A 18 14.19 -6.50 29.90
C ALA A 18 14.04 -7.84 30.65
N GLN A 19 12.96 -8.00 31.43
CA GLN A 19 12.66 -9.18 32.23
C GLN A 19 11.16 -9.48 32.19
N TRP A 20 10.80 -10.76 32.34
CA TRP A 20 9.40 -11.15 32.40
C TRP A 20 8.77 -10.68 33.71
N ALA A 21 7.54 -10.22 33.62
CA ALA A 21 6.65 -9.99 34.74
C ALA A 21 5.26 -10.48 34.34
N GLY A 22 4.50 -11.09 35.26
CA GLY A 22 3.14 -11.55 34.97
C GLY A 22 2.16 -10.43 34.58
N ARG A 23 2.53 -9.17 34.82
CA ARG A 23 1.77 -7.97 34.50
C ARG A 23 2.64 -6.95 33.77
N CYS A 24 2.13 -6.39 32.68
CA CYS A 24 2.79 -5.29 31.97
C CYS A 24 2.81 -4.02 32.84
N PRO A 25 3.98 -3.40 33.09
CA PRO A 25 4.07 -2.21 33.94
C PRO A 25 3.50 -0.94 33.30
N GLU A 26 3.36 -0.90 31.97
CA GLU A 26 2.82 0.26 31.24
C GLU A 26 1.29 0.21 31.16
N CYS A 27 0.72 -0.86 30.61
CA CYS A 27 -0.73 -0.97 30.41
C CYS A 27 -1.47 -1.74 31.50
N SER A 28 -0.76 -2.28 32.50
CA SER A 28 -1.33 -3.05 33.61
C SER A 28 -2.01 -4.37 33.24
N ALA A 29 -1.96 -4.79 31.98
CA ALA A 29 -2.53 -6.06 31.52
C ALA A 29 -1.73 -7.26 32.04
N TRP A 30 -2.42 -8.37 32.34
CA TRP A 30 -1.83 -9.62 32.80
C TRP A 30 -1.58 -10.57 31.63
N ASP A 31 -0.53 -11.38 31.71
CA ASP A 31 -0.19 -12.43 30.73
C ASP A 31 0.01 -11.96 29.27
N THR A 32 0.27 -10.67 29.06
CA THR A 32 0.49 -10.08 27.71
C THR A 32 1.97 -9.97 27.31
N LEU A 33 2.91 -10.28 28.21
CA LEU A 33 4.35 -10.16 27.94
C LEU A 33 4.89 -11.43 27.26
N VAL A 34 5.20 -11.32 25.96
CA VAL A 34 5.72 -12.40 25.12
C VAL A 34 7.25 -12.25 24.94
N ALA A 35 7.99 -13.35 25.06
CA ALA A 35 9.45 -13.33 24.88
C ALA A 35 9.81 -13.00 23.42
N PHE A 36 10.56 -11.91 23.24
CA PHE A 36 11.12 -11.46 21.99
C PHE A 36 12.66 -11.53 22.06
N ASN A 37 13.25 -12.41 21.24
CA ASN A 37 14.69 -12.47 21.10
C ASN A 37 15.11 -11.44 20.04
N GLU A 38 15.81 -10.38 20.46
CA GLU A 38 16.42 -9.48 19.50
C GLU A 38 17.40 -10.27 18.64
N PRO A 39 17.30 -10.22 17.29
CA PRO A 39 18.32 -10.82 16.45
C PRO A 39 19.66 -10.17 16.78
N ALA A 40 20.69 -11.00 16.94
CA ALA A 40 22.03 -10.52 17.26
C ALA A 40 22.42 -9.41 16.27
N SER A 41 22.69 -8.21 16.79
CA SER A 41 23.24 -7.10 16.02
C SER A 41 24.69 -7.43 15.64
N GLY A 42 24.82 -8.21 14.56
CA GLY A 42 26.07 -8.40 13.87
C GLY A 42 26.45 -7.10 13.20
N GLY A 43 27.37 -6.36 13.82
CA GLY A 43 28.08 -5.27 13.17
C GLY A 43 28.73 -5.77 11.89
N GLY A 44 28.21 -5.34 10.75
CA GLY A 44 28.72 -5.65 9.43
C GLY A 44 27.94 -4.84 8.41
N ALA A 45 28.59 -3.82 7.86
CA ALA A 45 28.11 -3.12 6.67
C ALA A 45 27.95 -4.14 5.53
N ALA A 46 26.72 -4.61 5.30
CA ALA A 46 26.36 -5.40 4.14
C ALA A 46 24.84 -5.41 3.97
N GLY A 47 24.36 -4.57 3.07
CA GLY A 47 23.13 -4.83 2.33
C GLY A 47 21.83 -4.53 3.07
N THR A 48 21.57 -3.25 3.33
CA THR A 48 20.23 -2.72 3.03
C THR A 48 20.02 -2.95 1.55
N ARG A 49 19.56 -4.15 1.17
CA ARG A 49 18.98 -4.34 -0.16
C ARG A 49 17.68 -3.55 -0.13
N SER A 50 17.83 -2.29 -0.51
CA SER A 50 16.89 -1.52 -1.31
C SER A 50 15.64 -2.35 -1.58
N VAL A 51 14.49 -1.92 -1.05
CA VAL A 51 13.28 -1.99 -1.86
C VAL A 51 13.73 -1.53 -3.23
N THR A 52 13.80 -2.45 -4.19
CA THR A 52 14.25 -2.14 -5.54
C THR A 52 13.32 -1.03 -5.95
N ALA A 53 13.87 0.18 -5.97
CA ALA A 53 13.12 1.35 -6.30
C ALA A 53 12.55 1.00 -7.67
N VAL A 54 11.23 1.05 -7.78
CA VAL A 54 10.67 1.48 -9.05
C VAL A 54 11.34 2.83 -9.26
N GLN A 55 12.45 2.84 -9.99
CA GLN A 55 13.04 4.05 -10.56
C GLN A 55 11.98 4.52 -11.56
N ALA A 56 10.93 5.11 -11.01
CA ALA A 56 10.08 6.01 -11.75
C ALA A 56 11.01 7.11 -12.22
N ALA A 57 11.01 7.34 -13.53
CA ALA A 57 11.75 8.39 -14.17
C ALA A 57 11.25 9.76 -13.70
N ALA A 58 11.70 10.17 -12.52
CA ALA A 58 11.91 11.56 -12.18
C ALA A 58 13.43 11.77 -12.30
N GLY A 59 13.82 12.86 -12.98
CA GLY A 59 15.20 13.15 -13.32
C GLY A 59 16.17 12.91 -12.17
N ALA A 60 17.33 12.38 -12.55
CA ALA A 60 18.52 12.15 -11.75
C ALA A 60 18.51 12.76 -10.34
N ALA A 61 18.63 11.89 -9.33
CA ALA A 61 19.16 12.28 -8.04
C ALA A 61 20.64 12.66 -8.22
N GLU A 62 20.90 13.82 -8.80
CA GLU A 62 22.16 14.53 -8.65
C GLU A 62 22.10 15.24 -7.30
N ASP A 63 23.09 14.96 -6.43
CA ASP A 63 23.34 15.52 -5.11
C ASP A 63 22.16 16.24 -4.44
N SER A 64 21.46 15.52 -3.57
CA SER A 64 20.37 16.04 -2.73
C SER A 64 20.87 17.12 -1.74
N VAL A 65 21.15 18.31 -2.26
CA VAL A 65 21.54 19.51 -1.50
C VAL A 65 20.31 20.40 -1.31
N ALA A 66 20.13 20.93 -0.11
CA ALA A 66 19.05 21.86 0.17
C ALA A 66 19.25 23.18 -0.60
N LEU A 67 18.25 23.59 -1.36
CA LEU A 67 18.21 24.86 -2.08
C LEU A 67 17.14 25.78 -1.48
N PRO A 68 17.33 27.12 -1.52
CA PRO A 68 16.25 28.07 -1.27
C PRO A 68 15.05 27.83 -2.21
N ILE A 69 13.82 28.02 -1.71
CA ILE A 69 12.60 27.71 -2.48
C ILE A 69 12.49 28.53 -3.79
N ASP A 70 13.01 29.75 -3.80
CA ASP A 70 13.05 30.66 -4.94
C ASP A 70 14.19 30.35 -5.94
N ALA A 71 15.12 29.48 -5.57
CA ALA A 71 16.15 28.96 -6.46
C ALA A 71 15.69 27.72 -7.25
N ILE A 72 14.49 27.20 -6.96
CA ILE A 72 13.93 26.02 -7.62
C ILE A 72 13.14 26.47 -8.87
N GLY A 73 13.60 26.03 -10.04
CA GLY A 73 12.88 26.25 -11.29
C GLY A 73 11.55 25.49 -11.30
N VAL A 74 10.46 26.18 -11.66
CA VAL A 74 9.15 25.55 -11.87
C VAL A 74 9.02 25.16 -13.33
N GLY A 75 9.03 23.86 -13.61
CA GLY A 75 8.66 23.32 -14.91
C GLY A 75 7.15 23.08 -15.01
N ASP A 76 6.62 23.13 -16.24
CA ASP A 76 5.24 22.69 -16.48
C ASP A 76 5.20 21.16 -16.45
N VAL A 77 4.34 20.60 -15.61
CA VAL A 77 4.24 19.15 -15.40
C VAL A 77 2.89 18.68 -15.96
N PRO A 78 2.87 17.84 -17.00
CA PRO A 78 1.63 17.40 -17.62
C PRO A 78 0.79 16.62 -16.61
N ARG A 79 -0.48 17.01 -16.49
CA ARG A 79 -1.45 16.38 -15.57
C ARG A 79 -2.37 15.43 -16.32
N LEU A 80 -2.80 14.38 -15.64
CA LEU A 80 -3.81 13.44 -16.10
C LEU A 80 -5.17 13.82 -15.45
N PRO A 81 -6.07 14.51 -16.17
CA PRO A 81 -7.38 14.88 -15.64
C PRO A 81 -8.25 13.63 -15.43
N THR A 82 -9.01 13.63 -14.34
CA THR A 82 -9.95 12.54 -14.01
C THR A 82 -11.29 12.68 -14.69
N SER A 83 -11.58 13.86 -15.28
CA SER A 83 -12.90 14.24 -15.80
C SER A 83 -13.99 14.34 -14.73
N ILE A 84 -13.59 14.37 -13.46
CA ILE A 84 -14.46 14.69 -12.31
C ILE A 84 -14.02 16.07 -11.81
N GLU A 85 -14.76 17.11 -12.19
CA GLU A 85 -14.36 18.52 -12.02
C GLU A 85 -13.89 18.86 -10.59
N GLU A 86 -14.69 18.53 -9.57
CA GLU A 86 -14.33 18.85 -8.18
C GLU A 86 -13.12 18.03 -7.69
N PHE A 87 -12.92 16.82 -8.21
CA PHE A 87 -11.75 16.01 -7.89
C PHE A 87 -10.50 16.59 -8.53
N ASP A 88 -10.57 16.97 -9.81
CA ASP A 88 -9.48 17.63 -10.52
C ASP A 88 -9.14 18.97 -9.87
N ARG A 89 -10.13 19.73 -9.41
CA ARG A 89 -9.94 20.98 -8.66
C ARG A 89 -9.14 20.76 -7.38
N VAL A 90 -9.44 19.72 -6.60
CA VAL A 90 -8.68 19.36 -5.39
C VAL A 90 -7.24 18.95 -5.74
N LEU A 91 -7.04 18.25 -6.86
CA LEU A 91 -5.71 17.86 -7.33
C LEU A 91 -4.93 18.98 -8.03
N GLY A 92 -5.54 20.14 -8.29
CA GLY A 92 -4.93 21.24 -9.04
C GLY A 92 -4.85 20.99 -10.55
N GLY A 93 -5.85 20.32 -11.12
CA GLY A 93 -5.99 20.02 -12.54
C GLY A 93 -5.80 18.55 -12.93
N GLY A 94 -5.78 17.63 -11.95
CA GLY A 94 -5.62 16.19 -12.17
C GLY A 94 -4.32 15.60 -11.62
N PHE A 95 -4.12 14.31 -11.86
CA PHE A 95 -2.99 13.53 -11.34
C PHE A 95 -1.65 13.98 -11.94
N VAL A 96 -0.64 14.11 -11.09
CA VAL A 96 0.74 14.35 -11.52
C VAL A 96 1.47 13.00 -11.66
N PRO A 97 2.09 12.69 -12.82
CA PRO A 97 2.86 11.47 -12.99
C PRO A 97 3.95 11.31 -11.93
N GLY A 98 4.07 10.11 -11.37
CA GLY A 98 5.06 9.79 -10.33
C GLY A 98 4.71 10.32 -8.93
N ALA A 99 3.60 11.04 -8.76
CA ALA A 99 3.12 11.43 -7.44
C ALA A 99 2.40 10.28 -6.73
N ALA A 100 2.52 10.24 -5.40
CA ALA A 100 1.70 9.41 -4.53
C ALA A 100 0.68 10.30 -3.81
N ILE A 101 -0.60 9.90 -3.83
CA ILE A 101 -1.70 10.64 -3.21
C ILE A 101 -2.41 9.73 -2.22
N LEU A 102 -2.65 10.24 -1.01
CA LEU A 102 -3.38 9.55 0.04
C LEU A 102 -4.79 10.14 0.17
N LEU A 103 -5.81 9.30 -0.01
CA LEU A 103 -7.20 9.66 0.26
C LEU A 103 -7.60 9.22 1.67
N GLY A 104 -7.59 10.17 2.61
CA GLY A 104 -8.01 9.96 4.00
C GLY A 104 -9.50 10.25 4.22
N GLY A 105 -10.07 9.67 5.29
CA GLY A 105 -11.44 9.93 5.74
C GLY A 105 -12.00 8.78 6.55
N ASP A 106 -13.09 9.03 7.27
CA ASP A 106 -13.71 8.04 8.16
C ASP A 106 -14.15 6.76 7.41
N PRO A 107 -14.18 5.60 8.07
CA PRO A 107 -14.80 4.40 7.52
C PRO A 107 -16.24 4.69 7.05
N GLY A 108 -16.60 4.24 5.84
CA GLY A 108 -17.93 4.47 5.29
C GLY A 108 -18.18 5.84 4.64
N VAL A 109 -17.25 6.80 4.70
CA VAL A 109 -17.41 8.14 4.05
C VAL A 109 -17.47 8.07 2.52
N GLY A 110 -17.14 6.91 1.93
CA GLY A 110 -17.25 6.68 0.48
C GLY A 110 -15.93 6.74 -0.29
N LYS A 111 -14.77 6.57 0.37
CA LYS A 111 -13.44 6.54 -0.29
C LYS A 111 -13.37 5.56 -1.46
N SER A 112 -13.69 4.29 -1.21
CA SER A 112 -13.68 3.23 -2.24
C SER A 112 -14.69 3.50 -3.36
N THR A 113 -15.83 4.13 -3.04
CA THR A 113 -16.81 4.56 -4.05
C THR A 113 -16.24 5.63 -4.96
N LEU A 114 -15.63 6.67 -4.38
CA LEU A 114 -14.99 7.75 -5.14
C LEU A 114 -13.84 7.22 -5.99
N LEU A 115 -12.96 6.38 -5.42
CA LEU A 115 -11.85 5.77 -6.15
C LEU A 115 -12.34 4.93 -7.34
N MET A 116 -13.43 4.16 -7.17
CA MET A 116 -14.01 3.39 -8.26
C MET A 116 -14.59 4.28 -9.37
N GLN A 117 -15.24 5.40 -9.02
CA GLN A 117 -15.73 6.36 -10.01
C GLN A 117 -14.58 7.02 -10.79
N VAL A 118 -13.50 7.42 -10.11
CA VAL A 118 -12.27 7.93 -10.75
C VAL A 118 -11.67 6.88 -11.68
N ALA A 119 -11.59 5.63 -11.23
CA ALA A 119 -11.05 4.51 -12.02
C ALA A 119 -11.86 4.30 -13.30
N GLY A 120 -13.19 4.26 -13.19
CA GLY A 120 -14.10 4.12 -14.33
C GLY A 120 -14.02 5.29 -15.30
N SER A 121 -13.95 6.52 -14.79
CA SER A 121 -13.82 7.72 -15.61
C SER A 121 -12.52 7.72 -16.44
N LEU A 122 -11.38 7.45 -15.80
CA LEU A 122 -10.08 7.38 -16.49
C LEU A 122 -10.03 6.22 -17.48
N ALA A 123 -10.55 5.05 -17.11
CA ALA A 123 -10.62 3.91 -18.00
C ALA A 123 -11.53 4.17 -19.21
N GLY A 124 -12.65 4.87 -19.01
CA GLY A 124 -13.53 5.35 -20.09
C GLY A 124 -12.87 6.38 -21.00
N GLY A 125 -11.91 7.15 -20.48
CA GLY A 125 -11.04 8.05 -21.27
C GLY A 125 -9.90 7.35 -22.03
N GLY A 126 -9.83 6.00 -22.00
CA GLY A 126 -8.80 5.22 -22.68
C GLY A 126 -7.51 5.01 -21.86
N HIS A 127 -7.50 5.36 -20.58
CA HIS A 127 -6.34 5.18 -19.72
C HIS A 127 -6.40 3.84 -18.99
N ARG A 128 -5.34 3.02 -19.13
CA ARG A 128 -5.16 1.82 -18.30
C ARG A 128 -5.08 2.16 -16.80
N VAL A 129 -5.97 1.58 -16.00
CA VAL A 129 -6.05 1.71 -14.54
C VAL A 129 -5.94 0.32 -13.89
N LEU A 130 -5.11 0.18 -12.86
CA LEU A 130 -5.06 -0.99 -12.00
C LEU A 130 -5.68 -0.66 -10.65
N TYR A 131 -6.81 -1.29 -10.32
CA TYR A 131 -7.47 -1.21 -9.02
C TYR A 131 -7.08 -2.43 -8.18
N ALA A 132 -6.09 -2.29 -7.33
CA ALA A 132 -5.72 -3.30 -6.35
C ALA A 132 -6.60 -3.14 -5.09
N SER A 133 -7.32 -4.20 -4.71
CA SER A 133 -8.06 -4.24 -3.46
C SER A 133 -7.44 -5.21 -2.47
N SER A 134 -7.24 -4.75 -1.24
CA SER A 134 -6.75 -5.56 -0.12
C SER A 134 -7.85 -5.96 0.86
N GLU A 135 -9.08 -5.44 0.71
CA GLU A 135 -10.21 -5.74 1.60
C GLU A 135 -11.28 -6.62 0.96
N GLU A 136 -11.43 -6.55 -0.37
CA GLU A 136 -12.55 -7.17 -1.07
C GLU A 136 -12.09 -8.11 -2.17
N SER A 137 -12.90 -9.14 -2.42
CA SER A 137 -12.70 -10.00 -3.58
C SER A 137 -12.95 -9.25 -4.88
N ALA A 138 -12.30 -9.68 -5.96
CA ALA A 138 -12.52 -9.11 -7.30
C ALA A 138 -13.99 -9.13 -7.73
N ALA A 139 -14.76 -10.13 -7.30
CA ALA A 139 -16.19 -10.22 -7.56
C ALA A 139 -16.99 -9.11 -6.85
N GLN A 140 -16.68 -8.81 -5.59
CA GLN A 140 -17.32 -7.72 -4.84
C GLN A 140 -16.98 -6.36 -5.43
N VAL A 141 -15.70 -6.14 -5.79
CA VAL A 141 -15.26 -4.92 -6.48
C VAL A 141 -16.00 -4.75 -7.81
N ARG A 142 -16.11 -5.82 -8.61
CA ARG A 142 -16.86 -5.80 -9.88
C ARG A 142 -18.33 -5.44 -9.69
N LEU A 143 -19.01 -6.03 -8.71
CA LEU A 143 -20.43 -5.71 -8.43
C LEU A 143 -20.62 -4.24 -8.05
N ARG A 144 -19.66 -3.66 -7.30
CA ARG A 144 -19.67 -2.22 -7.01
C ARG A 144 -19.45 -1.38 -8.26
N ALA A 145 -18.47 -1.74 -9.09
CA ALA A 145 -18.19 -1.03 -10.33
C ALA A 145 -19.42 -0.98 -11.25
N ASP A 146 -20.12 -2.12 -11.38
CA ASP A 146 -21.35 -2.25 -12.16
C ASP A 146 -22.45 -1.32 -11.62
N ARG A 147 -22.70 -1.35 -10.30
CA ARG A 147 -23.68 -0.47 -9.65
C ARG A 147 -23.38 1.01 -9.83
N LEU A 148 -22.11 1.39 -9.90
CA LEU A 148 -21.68 2.77 -10.09
C LEU A 148 -21.62 3.19 -11.56
N GLY A 149 -21.87 2.28 -12.51
CA GLY A 149 -21.68 2.54 -13.94
C GLY A 149 -20.20 2.81 -14.29
N ALA A 150 -19.28 2.31 -13.47
CA ALA A 150 -17.84 2.55 -13.61
C ALA A 150 -17.15 1.55 -14.54
N ILE A 151 -17.86 0.52 -15.01
CA ILE A 151 -17.34 -0.41 -16.02
C ILE A 151 -17.43 0.29 -17.37
N PRO A 152 -16.30 0.57 -18.05
CA PRO A 152 -16.34 1.23 -19.35
C PRO A 152 -17.10 0.39 -20.37
N SER A 153 -17.96 1.03 -21.16
CA SER A 153 -18.61 0.39 -22.30
C SER A 153 -17.60 0.30 -23.44
N VAL A 154 -16.87 -0.82 -23.50
CA VAL A 154 -15.90 -1.06 -24.58
C VAL A 154 -16.61 -1.74 -25.75
N ALA A 155 -16.39 -1.23 -26.97
CA ALA A 155 -16.93 -1.80 -28.21
C ALA A 155 -16.23 -3.11 -28.60
N GLU A 156 -14.99 -3.29 -28.15
CA GLU A 156 -14.10 -4.41 -28.48
C GLU A 156 -13.51 -5.00 -27.19
N LYS A 157 -13.35 -6.32 -27.17
CA LYS A 157 -12.88 -7.06 -25.99
C LYS A 157 -11.44 -6.70 -25.60
N ASP A 158 -10.67 -6.18 -26.55
CA ASP A 158 -9.26 -5.83 -26.40
C ASP A 158 -9.04 -4.39 -25.90
N ASP A 159 -10.09 -3.58 -25.74
CA ASP A 159 -10.02 -2.18 -25.29
C ASP A 159 -10.33 -2.02 -23.80
N GLN A 160 -10.22 -3.11 -23.02
CA GLN A 160 -10.45 -3.08 -21.58
C GLN A 160 -9.34 -2.31 -20.86
N ASN A 161 -9.70 -1.17 -20.27
CA ASN A 161 -8.76 -0.27 -19.61
C ASN A 161 -8.86 -0.26 -18.08
N LEU A 162 -9.81 -0.99 -17.47
CA LEU A 162 -9.94 -1.11 -16.02
C LEU A 162 -9.63 -2.54 -15.56
N TYR A 163 -8.53 -2.71 -14.83
CA TYR A 163 -8.07 -3.99 -14.29
C TYR A 163 -8.29 -4.03 -12.78
N VAL A 164 -8.68 -5.18 -12.24
CA VAL A 164 -8.86 -5.39 -10.79
C VAL A 164 -7.93 -6.51 -10.33
N LEU A 165 -7.25 -6.28 -9.21
CA LEU A 165 -6.41 -7.26 -8.53
C LEU A 165 -6.85 -7.35 -7.06
N ALA A 166 -7.27 -8.53 -6.59
CA ALA A 166 -7.54 -8.76 -5.17
C ALA A 166 -6.28 -9.36 -4.53
N GLU A 167 -5.49 -8.52 -3.86
CA GLU A 167 -4.18 -8.89 -3.32
C GLU A 167 -3.83 -8.00 -2.12
N THR A 168 -3.16 -8.58 -1.13
CA THR A 168 -2.72 -7.90 0.09
C THR A 168 -1.21 -7.67 0.11
N ASP A 169 -0.43 -8.49 -0.59
CA ASP A 169 1.02 -8.33 -0.69
C ASP A 169 1.40 -7.18 -1.63
N LEU A 170 2.00 -6.12 -1.08
CA LEU A 170 2.44 -4.96 -1.86
C LEU A 170 3.44 -5.35 -2.97
N GLY A 171 4.32 -6.31 -2.70
CA GLY A 171 5.30 -6.78 -3.69
C GLY A 171 4.61 -7.30 -4.94
N ARG A 172 3.57 -8.13 -4.77
CA ARG A 172 2.78 -8.68 -5.88
C ARG A 172 1.97 -7.62 -6.62
N ILE A 173 1.40 -6.66 -5.88
CA ILE A 173 0.69 -5.52 -6.50
C ILE A 173 1.65 -4.73 -7.40
N LEU A 174 2.86 -4.47 -6.93
CA LEU A 174 3.87 -3.73 -7.68
C LEU A 174 4.42 -4.54 -8.87
N GLU A 175 4.63 -5.85 -8.73
CA GLU A 175 5.00 -6.74 -9.83
C GLU A 175 3.97 -6.68 -10.96
N GLU A 176 2.68 -6.72 -10.61
CA GLU A 176 1.59 -6.58 -11.56
C GLU A 176 1.54 -5.17 -12.17
N ALA A 177 1.79 -4.12 -11.40
CA ALA A 177 1.89 -2.76 -11.92
C ALA A 177 3.04 -2.59 -12.92
N VAL A 178 4.21 -3.21 -12.67
CA VAL A 178 5.35 -3.23 -13.60
C VAL A 178 5.00 -3.97 -14.89
N ARG A 179 4.28 -5.10 -14.79
CA ARG A 179 3.84 -5.90 -15.93
C ARG A 179 2.81 -5.16 -16.79
N LEU A 180 1.80 -4.59 -16.14
CA LEU A 180 0.65 -3.96 -16.79
C LEU A 180 0.93 -2.54 -17.29
N LYS A 181 1.88 -1.83 -16.67
CA LYS A 181 2.22 -0.43 -16.94
C LYS A 181 0.95 0.46 -17.00
N PRO A 182 0.16 0.51 -15.92
CA PRO A 182 -1.02 1.36 -15.86
C PRO A 182 -0.61 2.84 -15.80
N HIS A 183 -1.50 3.73 -16.26
CA HIS A 183 -1.37 5.17 -16.06
C HIS A 183 -1.70 5.56 -14.61
N LEU A 184 -2.57 4.77 -13.95
CA LEU A 184 -2.94 4.95 -12.55
C LEU A 184 -2.99 3.59 -11.83
N LEU A 185 -2.30 3.51 -10.70
CA LEU A 185 -2.42 2.43 -9.72
C LEU A 185 -3.22 2.94 -8.53
N LEU A 186 -4.33 2.27 -8.22
CA LEU A 186 -5.13 2.49 -7.02
C LEU A 186 -4.95 1.31 -6.07
N ILE A 187 -4.73 1.60 -4.78
CA ILE A 187 -4.61 0.58 -3.72
C ILE A 187 -5.70 0.88 -2.67
N ASP A 188 -6.70 -0.01 -2.59
CA ASP A 188 -7.88 0.12 -1.73
C ASP A 188 -8.06 -1.13 -0.84
N SER A 189 -7.63 -1.14 0.41
CA SER A 189 -7.08 -0.05 1.20
C SER A 189 -5.73 -0.40 1.82
N ILE A 190 -4.87 0.61 1.94
CA ILE A 190 -3.45 0.44 2.32
C ILE A 190 -3.24 -0.17 3.71
N GLN A 191 -4.18 0.00 4.65
CA GLN A 191 -4.06 -0.57 6.01
C GLN A 191 -4.05 -2.10 6.03
N MET A 192 -4.63 -2.75 5.02
CA MET A 192 -4.64 -4.22 4.89
C MET A 192 -3.55 -4.71 3.94
N THR A 193 -2.76 -3.79 3.36
CA THR A 193 -1.62 -4.12 2.52
C THR A 193 -0.40 -4.33 3.41
N TRP A 194 0.36 -5.39 3.15
CA TRP A 194 1.58 -5.71 3.89
C TRP A 194 2.77 -5.80 2.95
N VAL A 195 3.95 -5.51 3.49
CA VAL A 195 5.22 -5.66 2.77
C VAL A 195 5.89 -6.92 3.30
N GLY A 196 5.99 -7.94 2.45
CA GLY A 196 6.77 -9.13 2.78
C GLY A 196 8.22 -8.73 3.07
N SER A 197 8.75 -9.13 4.22
CA SER A 197 10.20 -9.08 4.47
C SER A 197 10.86 -10.02 3.46
N ALA A 198 11.67 -9.48 2.55
CA ALA A 198 12.49 -10.28 1.64
C ALA A 198 13.58 -11.00 2.47
N GLY A 199 13.27 -12.18 3.01
CA GLY A 199 14.21 -12.94 3.82
C GLY A 199 13.71 -14.29 4.35
N GLY A 200 13.73 -15.31 3.48
CA GLY A 200 14.17 -16.66 3.87
C GLY A 200 13.13 -17.70 4.27
N GLY A 201 12.82 -18.61 3.33
CA GLY A 201 12.54 -20.01 3.63
C GLY A 201 11.08 -20.38 3.89
N ALA A 202 10.61 -21.36 3.12
CA ALA A 202 9.31 -22.00 3.23
C ALA A 202 8.88 -22.37 4.66
N GLY A 203 7.59 -22.20 4.97
CA GLY A 203 6.96 -22.91 6.07
C GLY A 203 5.62 -22.34 6.54
N GLY A 204 4.53 -23.00 6.15
CA GLY A 204 3.30 -23.08 6.96
C GLY A 204 2.16 -22.18 6.51
N GLY A 205 1.19 -22.77 5.81
CA GLY A 205 -0.11 -22.14 5.60
C GLY A 205 -0.82 -21.87 6.93
N ALA A 206 -1.47 -20.72 7.03
CA ALA A 206 -2.40 -20.44 8.10
C ALA A 206 -3.69 -21.22 7.84
N GLU A 207 -3.70 -22.48 8.29
CA GLU A 207 -4.90 -23.27 8.51
C GLU A 207 -5.75 -22.57 9.57
N GLY A 208 -7.02 -22.32 9.25
CA GLY A 208 -7.97 -21.71 10.16
C GLY A 208 -8.24 -22.62 11.36
N SER A 209 -7.85 -22.19 12.55
CA SER A 209 -8.33 -22.81 13.79
C SER A 209 -9.66 -22.17 14.19
N ARG A 210 -10.76 -22.80 13.75
CA ARG A 210 -11.98 -22.86 14.57
C ARG A 210 -11.60 -23.55 15.89
N SER A 211 -11.75 -22.86 17.02
CA SER A 211 -11.92 -23.51 18.31
C SER A 211 -13.28 -23.11 18.86
N GLY A 212 -14.24 -24.02 18.74
CA GLY A 212 -15.44 -24.02 19.56
C GLY A 212 -15.24 -24.86 20.82
N ALA A 213 -16.14 -24.60 21.77
CA ALA A 213 -16.53 -25.39 22.93
C ALA A 213 -15.70 -25.25 24.22
N GLY A 214 -16.41 -24.72 25.22
CA GLY A 214 -16.11 -24.65 26.65
C GLY A 214 -17.18 -23.80 27.31
#